data_AF-U2YLX6-F1
#
_entry.id   AF-U2YLX6-F1
#
_cell.length_a   1.000
_cell.length_b   1.000
_cell.length_c   1.000
_cell.angle_alpha   90.00
_cell.angle_beta   90.00
_cell.angle_gamma   90.00
#
_symmetry.space_group_name_H-M   'P 1'
#
loop_
_entity.id
_entity.type
_entity.pdbx_description
1 polymer ?
#
loop_
_entity_poly.entity_id
_entity_poly.type
_entity_poly.pdbx_seq_one_letter_code
_entity_poly.pdbx_strand_id
1 'polypeptide(L)' 'MMERDVMQGRAADLMREALVLLDRLDADLAAVHLQWALDLMRQKSITTRLRAPKRKIR' A
#
# COMPACT_ATOMS: atom_id res chain seq x y z
N MET A 1 -0.04 16.88 3.12
CA MET A 1 1.38 16.60 2.85
C MET A 1 1.90 15.54 3.81
N MET A 2 1.74 15.73 5.13
CA MET A 2 2.17 14.80 6.19
C MET A 2 1.73 13.33 6.03
N GLU A 3 0.48 13.05 5.65
CA GLU A 3 -0.03 11.67 5.59
C GLU A 3 0.69 10.82 4.53
N ARG A 4 1.07 11.41 3.39
CA ARG A 4 1.85 10.70 2.35
C ARG A 4 3.25 10.34 2.85
N ASP A 5 3.89 11.25 3.56
CA ASP A 5 5.23 11.05 4.08
C ASP A 5 5.22 9.98 5.18
N VAL A 6 4.18 9.96 6.02
CA VAL A 6 3.95 8.92 7.03
C VAL A 6 3.74 7.54 6.38
N MET A 7 2.90 7.45 5.35
CA MET A 7 2.66 6.17 4.66
C MET A 7 3.91 5.66 3.92
N GLN A 8 4.70 6.56 3.35
CA GLN A 8 5.99 6.21 2.74
C GLN A 8 7.01 5.74 3.78
N GLY A 9 7.09 6.41 4.93
CA GLY A 9 7.92 5.98 6.06
C GLY A 9 7.54 4.59 6.53
N ARG A 10 6.24 4.34 6.74
CA ARG A 10 5.76 3.02 7.19
C ARG A 10 5.99 1.91 6.17
N ALA A 11 5.84 2.19 4.87
CA ALA A 11 6.16 1.23 3.82
C ALA A 11 7.66 0.88 3.81
N ALA A 12 8.54 1.87 4.01
CA ALA A 12 9.98 1.63 4.09
C ALA A 12 10.35 0.78 5.33
N ASP A 13 9.70 1.02 6.47
CA ASP A 13 9.92 0.21 7.68
C ASP A 13 9.51 -1.25 7.48
N LEU A 14 8.34 -1.49 6.87
CA LEU A 14 7.88 -2.84 6.55
C LEU A 14 8.83 -3.56 5.58
N MET A 15 9.39 -2.85 4.59
CA MET A 15 10.40 -3.42 3.69
C MET A 15 11.69 -3.80 4.42
N ARG A 16 12.16 -2.99 5.39
CA ARG A 16 13.33 -3.34 6.22
C ARG A 16 13.05 -4.55 7.11
N GLU A 17 11.87 -4.60 7.74
CA GLU A 17 11.45 -5.74 8.56
C GLU A 17 11.42 -7.03 7.71
N ALA A 18 10.93 -6.97 6.47
CA ALA A 18 10.94 -8.11 5.55
C ALA A 18 12.36 -8.63 5.27
N LEU A 19 13.36 -7.75 5.10
CA LEU A 19 14.76 -8.17 4.93
C LEU A 19 15.30 -8.90 6.16
N VAL A 20 15.00 -8.40 7.37
CA VAL A 20 15.41 -9.05 8.62
C VAL A 20 14.76 -10.43 8.78
N LEU A 21 13.50 -10.57 8.35
CA LEU A 21 12.79 -11.85 8.38
C LEU A 21 13.38 -12.85 7.37
N LEU A 22 13.75 -12.39 6.18
CA LEU A 22 14.46 -13.21 5.19
C LEU A 22 15.83 -13.69 5.70
N ASP A 23 16.59 -12.82 6.39
CA ASP A 23 17.85 -13.19 7.03
C ASP A 23 17.67 -14.27 8.12
N ARG A 24 16.47 -14.31 8.72
CA ARG A 24 16.07 -15.33 9.72
C ARG A 24 15.41 -16.56 9.10
N LEU A 25 15.34 -16.65 7.76
CA LEU A 25 14.67 -17.71 7.01
C LEU A 25 13.16 -17.80 7.26
N ASP A 26 12.53 -16.71 7.69
CA ASP A 26 11.07 -16.60 7.85
C ASP A 26 10.44 -15.94 6.61
N ALA A 27 10.38 -16.71 5.52
CA ALA A 27 9.93 -16.22 4.23
C ALA A 27 8.43 -15.89 4.20
N ASP A 28 7.60 -16.62 4.96
CA ASP A 28 6.16 -16.43 4.98
C ASP A 28 5.79 -15.09 5.62
N LEU A 29 6.39 -14.77 6.78
CA LEU A 29 6.15 -13.49 7.44
C LEU A 29 6.78 -12.33 6.65
N ALA A 30 7.95 -12.55 6.03
CA ALA A 30 8.56 -11.56 5.14
C ALA A 30 7.64 -11.20 3.96
N ALA A 31 6.99 -12.20 3.34
CA ALA A 31 6.05 -11.98 2.25
C ALA A 31 4.84 -11.13 2.68
N VAL A 32 4.32 -11.35 3.89
CA VAL A 32 3.23 -10.54 4.47
C VAL A 32 3.66 -9.08 4.64
N HIS A 33 4.84 -8.83 5.20
CA HIS A 33 5.36 -7.47 5.40
C HIS A 33 5.57 -6.74 4.07
N LEU A 34 6.11 -7.45 3.07
CA LEU A 34 6.30 -6.89 1.74
C LEU A 34 4.97 -6.57 1.06
N GLN A 35 3.97 -7.45 1.19
CA GLN A 35 2.63 -7.23 0.64
C GLN A 35 1.97 -5.98 1.23
N TRP A 36 2.03 -5.78 2.55
CA TRP A 36 1.52 -4.58 3.20
C TRP A 36 2.26 -3.31 2.77
N ALA A 37 3.59 -3.37 2.62
CA ALA A 37 4.36 -2.23 2.11
C ALA A 37 3.91 -1.84 0.69
N LEU A 38 3.69 -2.83 -0.18
CA LEU A 38 3.17 -2.60 -1.53
C LEU A 38 1.76 -2.02 -1.52
N ASP A 39 0.87 -2.51 -0.66
CA ASP A 39 -0.50 -2.01 -0.56
C ASP A 39 -0.57 -0.54 -0.11
N LEU A 40 0.27 -0.15 0.87
CA LEU A 40 0.43 1.24 1.28
C LEU A 40 0.89 2.14 0.13
N MET A 41 1.76 1.64 -0.75
CA MET A 41 2.20 2.38 -1.94
C MET A 41 1.14 2.38 -3.06
N ARG A 42 0.35 1.31 -3.21
CA ARG A 42 -0.67 1.14 -4.27
C ARG A 42 -1.93 1.95 -4.05
N GLN A 43 -2.24 2.39 -2.83
CA GLN A 43 -3.36 3.30 -2.52
C GLN A 43 -3.33 4.62 -3.33
N LYS A 44 -2.25 4.91 -4.08
CA LYS A 44 -2.16 6.02 -5.04
C LYS A 44 -2.95 5.85 -6.35
N SER A 45 -3.59 4.71 -6.64
CA SER A 45 -4.21 4.46 -7.98
C SER A 45 -5.74 4.46 -8.05
N ILE A 46 -6.46 4.66 -6.94
CA ILE A 46 -7.94 4.80 -7.01
C ILE A 46 -8.28 6.28 -7.22
N THR A 47 -7.91 6.82 -8.38
CA THR A 47 -8.52 8.06 -8.87
C THR A 47 -9.92 7.73 -9.38
N THR A 48 -10.88 7.84 -8.48
CA THR A 48 -12.30 8.14 -8.71
C THR A 48 -12.72 8.31 -10.18
N ARG A 49 -13.15 7.24 -10.84
CA ARG A 49 -14.15 7.31 -11.93
C ARG A 49 -15.52 6.88 -11.42
N LEU A 50 -16.09 7.67 -10.52
CA LEU A 50 -17.52 7.67 -10.22
C LEU A 50 -18.05 9.10 -10.38
N ARG A 51 -18.09 9.56 -11.63
CA ARG A 51 -19.01 10.62 -12.08
C ARG A 51 -19.56 10.23 -13.46
N ALA A 52 -20.69 9.54 -13.46
CA ALA A 52 -21.67 9.71 -14.52
C ALA A 52 -22.83 10.52 -13.90
N PRO A 53 -23.03 11.79 -14.32
CA PRO A 53 -24.16 12.57 -13.86
C PRO A 53 -25.48 11.96 -14.34
N LYS A 54 -26.48 11.99 -13.45
CA LYS A 54 -27.86 11.54 -13.63
C LYS A 54 -28.41 11.92 -15.00
N ARG A 55 -28.68 10.95 -15.88
CA ARG A 55 -29.62 11.15 -16.98
C ARG A 55 -31.04 11.02 -16.42
N LYS A 56 -31.78 12.12 -16.33
CA LYS A 56 -33.24 12.08 -16.24
C LYS A 56 -33.73 11.47 -17.56
N ILE A 57 -34.35 10.30 -17.48
CA ILE A 57 -35.12 9.73 -18.58
C ILE A 57 -36.48 10.42 -18.54
N ARG A 58 -36.91 10.84 -19.73
CA ARG A 58 -38.05 11.70 -20.02
C ARG A 58 -39.38 10.96 -19.82
#